data_AF-A0A7S6VSQ7-F1
#
_entry.id   AF-A0A7S6VSQ7-F1
#
_cell.length_a   1.000
_cell.length_b   1.000
_cell.length_c   1.000
_cell.angle_alpha   90.00
_cell.angle_beta   90.00
_cell.angle_gamma   90.00
#
_symmetry.space_group_name_H-M   'P 1'
#
loop_
_entity.id
_entity.type
_entity.pdbx_description
1 polymer ?
#
loop_
_entity_poly.entity_id
_entity_poly.type
_entity_poly.pdbx_seq_one_letter_code
_entity_poly.pdbx_strand_id
1 'polypeptide(L)'
;MSNLKDKRKNLHKLEPGYEARARRIASVYAKIYLEKEKHGNKDLIGRYYWMGLGAFASKTVAAIFKHGLTAWGYKWIPLGVIRDPVHTFAKGNLWLFMDIAPWHYAWSMSSQSFNQCRTQRDVSKFTHIKEEVLNIPWSSCLPIIKHLQSTTEITQAFWKLPKIESVLKRKGFSRSENFKDAEKDLMKHLLAIAVQEQRNILQELVWKDWKVQAQATLQSYTKLPDSTLILSSDYGVDAVKPDKHGSYKDRHAGVLDKLPESVYSEPLAHTKVQDYDSRMEWIQKAAEKYHTLMLSDTGRPFLEKELAIIAGWGNSKADFIVGKDSNDGKI
;
A
#
# COMPACT_ATOMS: atom_id res chain seq x y z
N MET A 1 -20.02 8.23 19.59
CA MET A 1 -21.44 8.38 19.17
C MET A 1 -21.43 8.52 17.68
N SER A 2 -22.17 7.67 16.97
CA SER A 2 -22.22 7.67 15.50
C SER A 2 -22.84 8.96 14.94
N ASN A 3 -22.25 9.47 13.87
CA ASN A 3 -22.71 10.65 13.13
C ASN A 3 -24.00 10.41 12.31
N LEU A 4 -24.57 9.20 12.32
CA LEU A 4 -25.75 8.89 11.51
C LEU A 4 -27.09 9.42 12.04
N LYS A 5 -27.12 10.14 13.16
CA LYS A 5 -28.35 10.84 13.59
C LYS A 5 -28.53 12.20 12.91
N ASP A 6 -27.51 12.74 12.24
CA ASP A 6 -27.61 14.04 11.58
C ASP A 6 -27.34 13.93 10.08
N LYS A 7 -28.42 13.94 9.28
CA LYS A 7 -28.35 13.97 7.80
C LYS A 7 -27.61 15.20 7.25
N ARG A 8 -27.26 16.18 8.10
CA ARG A 8 -26.47 17.37 7.75
C ARG A 8 -24.97 17.19 7.96
N LYS A 9 -24.51 16.11 8.62
CA LYS A 9 -23.09 15.81 8.80
C LYS A 9 -22.65 14.73 7.79
N ASN A 10 -21.53 14.98 7.10
CA ASN A 10 -21.03 14.20 5.96
C ASN A 10 -21.17 12.67 6.12
N LEU A 11 -22.02 12.07 5.29
CA LEU A 11 -22.42 10.65 5.32
C LEU A 11 -21.39 9.71 4.66
N HIS A 12 -20.09 9.95 4.81
CA HIS A 12 -19.08 9.09 4.21
C HIS A 12 -18.88 7.82 5.04
N LYS A 13 -19.22 6.67 4.45
CA LYS A 13 -19.05 5.35 5.06
C LYS A 13 -17.80 4.66 4.51
N LEU A 14 -17.00 4.07 5.39
CA LEU A 14 -15.92 3.18 4.97
C LEU A 14 -16.50 1.95 4.28
N GLU A 15 -15.90 1.56 3.15
CA GLU A 15 -16.33 0.38 2.41
C GLU A 15 -16.27 -0.86 3.32
N PRO A 16 -17.39 -1.61 3.48
CA PRO A 16 -17.35 -2.86 4.19
C PRO A 16 -16.38 -3.88 3.56
N GLY A 17 -15.86 -4.79 4.38
CA GLY A 17 -14.96 -5.88 3.96
C GLY A 17 -13.50 -5.47 3.79
N TYR A 18 -12.61 -6.20 4.46
CA TYR A 18 -11.16 -5.96 4.43
C TYR A 18 -10.57 -6.06 3.03
N GLU A 19 -10.99 -7.05 2.24
CA GLU A 19 -10.55 -7.21 0.86
C GLU A 19 -10.95 -6.00 -0.01
N ALA A 20 -12.24 -5.65 -0.03
CA ALA A 20 -12.74 -4.55 -0.87
C ALA A 20 -12.08 -3.22 -0.51
N ARG A 21 -11.87 -2.97 0.79
CA ARG A 21 -11.14 -1.79 1.26
C ARG A 21 -9.67 -1.81 0.84
N ALA A 22 -8.96 -2.93 0.97
CA ALA A 22 -7.58 -3.05 0.51
C ALA A 22 -7.45 -2.86 -1.01
N ARG A 23 -8.44 -3.31 -1.80
CA ARG A 23 -8.53 -3.03 -3.26
C ARG A 23 -8.71 -1.55 -3.55
N ARG A 24 -9.57 -0.85 -2.80
CA ARG A 24 -9.77 0.60 -2.96
C ARG A 24 -8.53 1.39 -2.58
N ILE A 25 -7.82 1.00 -1.52
CA ILE A 25 -6.54 1.61 -1.13
C ILE A 25 -5.49 1.39 -2.23
N ALA A 26 -5.38 0.16 -2.75
CA ALA A 26 -4.49 -0.13 -3.87
C ALA A 26 -4.82 0.73 -5.11
N SER A 27 -6.11 0.92 -5.40
CA SER A 27 -6.58 1.80 -6.47
C SER A 27 -6.14 3.24 -6.27
N VAL A 28 -6.27 3.80 -5.05
CA VAL A 28 -5.82 5.17 -4.76
C VAL A 28 -4.31 5.30 -4.93
N TYR A 29 -3.51 4.36 -4.40
CA TYR A 29 -2.06 4.37 -4.59
C TYR A 29 -1.66 4.32 -6.07
N ALA A 30 -2.30 3.44 -6.85
CA ALA A 30 -2.08 3.38 -8.29
C ALA A 30 -2.45 4.70 -8.99
N LYS A 31 -3.55 5.35 -8.59
CA LYS A 31 -3.94 6.67 -9.13
C LYS A 31 -2.99 7.78 -8.72
N ILE A 32 -2.44 7.77 -7.50
CA ILE A 32 -1.41 8.74 -7.08
C ILE A 32 -0.16 8.57 -7.95
N TYR A 33 0.34 7.34 -8.11
CA TYR A 33 1.48 7.05 -8.98
C TYR A 33 1.24 7.51 -10.43
N LEU A 34 0.05 7.21 -10.96
CA LEU A 34 -0.38 7.54 -12.32
C LEU A 34 -0.84 8.99 -12.49
N GLU A 35 -0.76 9.82 -11.45
CA GLU A 35 -1.14 11.23 -11.47
C GLU A 35 -2.61 11.44 -11.92
N LYS A 36 -3.49 10.50 -11.55
CA LYS A 36 -4.93 10.50 -11.87
C LYS A 36 -5.80 11.07 -10.75
N GLU A 37 -5.22 11.34 -9.59
CA GLU A 37 -5.90 11.98 -8.47
C GLU A 37 -6.06 13.49 -8.70
N LYS A 38 -6.88 14.14 -7.86
CA LYS A 38 -7.06 15.59 -7.91
C LYS A 38 -5.70 16.29 -7.71
N HIS A 39 -5.42 17.30 -8.54
CA HIS A 39 -4.13 18.01 -8.59
C HIS A 39 -2.94 17.17 -9.10
N GLY A 40 -3.18 15.99 -9.68
CA GLY A 40 -2.16 15.22 -10.37
C GLY A 40 -1.64 15.92 -11.63
N ASN A 41 -0.39 15.64 -11.99
CA ASN A 41 0.26 16.16 -13.20
C ASN A 41 0.82 15.01 -14.05
N LYS A 42 0.24 14.80 -15.25
CA LYS A 42 0.61 13.69 -16.15
C LYS A 42 2.08 13.72 -16.62
N ASP A 43 2.73 14.88 -16.61
CA ASP A 43 4.17 14.99 -16.93
C ASP A 43 5.07 14.42 -15.80
N LEU A 44 4.48 14.07 -14.66
CA LEU A 44 5.18 13.61 -13.46
C LEU A 44 4.87 12.16 -13.07
N ILE A 45 4.20 11.37 -13.94
CA ILE A 45 3.88 9.97 -13.64
C ILE A 45 5.15 9.23 -13.21
N GLY A 46 5.09 8.69 -11.99
CA GLY A 46 6.19 7.98 -11.35
C GLY A 46 6.96 8.76 -10.28
N ARG A 47 6.74 10.08 -10.09
CA ARG A 47 7.44 10.83 -9.03
C ARG A 47 7.17 10.27 -7.62
N TYR A 48 5.96 9.77 -7.40
CA TYR A 48 5.55 9.12 -6.16
C TYR A 48 5.86 7.63 -6.21
N TYR A 49 7.15 7.33 -6.28
CA TYR A 49 7.66 6.04 -6.70
C TYR A 49 7.19 4.88 -5.81
N TRP A 50 7.10 5.10 -4.48
CA TRP A 50 6.54 4.13 -3.53
C TRP A 50 5.07 3.84 -3.78
N MET A 51 4.26 4.79 -4.24
CA MET A 51 2.82 4.57 -4.45
C MET A 51 2.56 3.49 -5.52
N GLY A 52 3.45 3.32 -6.50
CA GLY A 52 3.35 2.21 -7.45
C GLY A 52 3.60 0.86 -6.77
N LEU A 53 4.71 0.72 -6.04
CA LEU A 53 5.03 -0.50 -5.30
C LEU A 53 3.98 -0.81 -4.20
N GLY A 54 3.56 0.22 -3.47
CA GLY A 54 2.53 0.17 -2.43
C GLY A 54 1.17 -0.27 -2.96
N ALA A 55 0.82 0.08 -4.22
CA ALA A 55 -0.41 -0.42 -4.84
C ALA A 55 -0.37 -1.94 -5.02
N PHE A 56 0.75 -2.49 -5.50
CA PHE A 56 0.95 -3.95 -5.62
C PHE A 56 0.98 -4.63 -4.24
N ALA A 57 1.61 -4.02 -3.24
CA ALA A 57 1.62 -4.51 -1.87
C ALA A 57 0.21 -4.54 -1.26
N SER A 58 -0.57 -3.44 -1.38
CA SER A 58 -1.94 -3.37 -0.87
C SER A 58 -2.88 -4.36 -1.58
N LYS A 59 -2.68 -4.62 -2.88
CA LYS A 59 -3.38 -5.69 -3.59
C LYS A 59 -3.02 -7.07 -3.01
N THR A 60 -1.75 -7.32 -2.74
CA THR A 60 -1.31 -8.61 -2.15
C THR A 60 -1.98 -8.84 -0.79
N VAL A 61 -2.16 -7.78 0.01
CA VAL A 61 -2.97 -7.82 1.24
C VAL A 61 -4.43 -8.18 0.95
N ALA A 62 -5.04 -7.62 -0.11
CA ALA A 62 -6.38 -8.00 -0.54
C ALA A 62 -6.48 -9.49 -0.92
N ALA A 63 -5.46 -10.05 -1.58
CA ALA A 63 -5.40 -11.48 -1.89
C ALA A 63 -5.30 -12.35 -0.63
N ILE A 64 -4.52 -11.95 0.37
CA ILE A 64 -4.47 -12.61 1.68
C ILE A 64 -5.85 -12.59 2.35
N PHE A 65 -6.56 -11.46 2.30
CA PHE A 65 -7.94 -11.35 2.79
C PHE A 65 -8.94 -12.20 2.00
N LYS A 66 -8.61 -12.65 0.78
CA LYS A 66 -9.46 -13.49 -0.07
C LYS A 66 -9.23 -15.00 0.17
N HIS A 67 -7.99 -15.43 0.42
CA HIS A 67 -7.57 -16.83 0.23
C HIS A 67 -7.86 -17.80 1.39
N GLY A 68 -7.94 -17.40 2.66
CA GLY A 68 -7.75 -18.37 3.75
C GLY A 68 -8.83 -18.51 4.83
N LEU A 69 -9.32 -17.42 5.40
CA LEU A 69 -9.98 -17.46 6.72
C LEU A 69 -11.30 -16.67 6.78
N THR A 70 -11.61 -15.94 5.74
CA THR A 70 -12.77 -15.03 5.60
C THR A 70 -13.90 -15.66 4.77
N ALA A 71 -13.58 -16.52 3.79
CA ALA A 71 -14.60 -17.17 2.96
C ALA A 71 -15.35 -18.32 3.70
N TRP A 72 -14.72 -18.98 4.68
CA TRP A 72 -15.29 -20.15 5.39
C TRP A 72 -15.22 -20.08 6.93
N GLY A 73 -14.57 -19.07 7.52
CA GLY A 73 -14.16 -19.07 8.93
C GLY A 73 -15.06 -18.34 9.93
N TYR A 74 -16.29 -17.94 9.58
CA TYR A 74 -17.18 -17.23 10.51
C TYR A 74 -18.02 -18.13 11.43
N LYS A 75 -17.95 -19.48 11.29
CA LYS A 75 -18.90 -20.37 11.96
C LYS A 75 -18.31 -21.43 12.92
N TRP A 76 -17.02 -21.81 12.82
CA TRP A 76 -16.53 -23.04 13.50
C TRP A 76 -15.09 -23.03 14.08
N ILE A 77 -14.35 -21.91 14.11
CA ILE A 77 -12.94 -21.89 14.60
C ILE A 77 -12.81 -21.00 15.86
N PRO A 78 -12.09 -21.41 16.92
CA PRO A 78 -11.97 -20.67 18.18
C PRO A 78 -11.51 -19.22 17.96
N LEU A 79 -12.36 -18.29 18.40
CA LEU A 79 -12.48 -16.89 17.98
C LEU A 79 -11.28 -15.95 18.26
N GLY A 80 -10.20 -16.38 18.92
CA GLY A 80 -9.15 -15.49 19.45
C GLY A 80 -7.82 -15.47 18.69
N VAL A 81 -7.42 -16.55 18.03
CA VAL A 81 -6.05 -16.71 17.51
C VAL A 81 -5.90 -16.27 16.05
N ILE A 82 -7.00 -16.32 15.28
CA ILE A 82 -6.99 -16.06 13.84
C ILE A 82 -7.75 -14.79 13.44
N ARG A 83 -8.86 -14.49 14.13
CA ARG A 83 -9.67 -13.30 13.88
C ARG A 83 -8.90 -12.03 14.24
N ASP A 84 -8.15 -12.06 15.34
CA ASP A 84 -7.44 -10.90 15.87
C ASP A 84 -6.30 -10.45 14.94
N PRO A 85 -5.45 -11.32 14.38
CA PRO A 85 -4.43 -10.90 13.42
C PRO A 85 -5.00 -10.33 12.11
N VAL A 86 -6.09 -10.88 11.58
CA VAL A 86 -6.77 -10.31 10.39
C VAL A 86 -7.30 -8.90 10.68
N HIS A 87 -7.91 -8.68 11.85
CA HIS A 87 -8.32 -7.34 12.29
C HIS A 87 -7.14 -6.40 12.45
N THR A 88 -6.01 -6.90 12.98
CA THR A 88 -4.80 -6.11 13.15
C THR A 88 -4.17 -5.73 11.81
N PHE A 89 -4.11 -6.64 10.82
CA PHE A 89 -3.69 -6.31 9.45
C PHE A 89 -4.63 -5.31 8.77
N ALA A 90 -5.94 -5.45 8.96
CA ALA A 90 -6.92 -4.51 8.43
C ALA A 90 -6.80 -3.10 9.05
N LYS A 91 -6.56 -3.04 10.36
CA LYS A 91 -6.23 -1.79 11.07
C LYS A 91 -4.95 -1.17 10.50
N GLY A 92 -3.89 -1.96 10.34
CA GLY A 92 -2.63 -1.52 9.76
C GLY A 92 -2.81 -0.94 8.37
N ASN A 93 -3.48 -1.66 7.46
CA ASN A 93 -3.76 -1.20 6.10
C ASN A 93 -4.54 0.11 6.04
N LEU A 94 -5.57 0.27 6.90
CA LEU A 94 -6.36 1.50 6.96
C LEU A 94 -5.53 2.69 7.49
N TRP A 95 -4.88 2.56 8.64
CA TRP A 95 -4.18 3.69 9.27
C TRP A 95 -2.88 4.06 8.55
N LEU A 96 -2.24 3.10 7.88
CA LEU A 96 -1.15 3.37 6.94
C LEU A 96 -1.63 4.23 5.76
N PHE A 97 -2.79 3.89 5.17
CA PHE A 97 -3.40 4.73 4.13
C PHE A 97 -3.73 6.14 4.63
N MET A 98 -4.32 6.25 5.83
CA MET A 98 -4.63 7.54 6.46
C MET A 98 -3.37 8.36 6.80
N ASP A 99 -2.22 7.72 7.02
CA ASP A 99 -0.94 8.41 7.16
C ASP A 99 -0.45 8.92 5.81
N ILE A 100 -0.27 8.02 4.83
CA ILE A 100 0.59 8.29 3.69
C ILE A 100 -0.09 9.05 2.55
N ALA A 101 -1.35 8.76 2.25
CA ALA A 101 -2.04 9.39 1.12
C ALA A 101 -2.18 10.92 1.30
N PRO A 102 -2.53 11.46 2.49
CA PRO A 102 -2.60 12.91 2.70
C PRO A 102 -1.30 13.66 2.41
N TRP A 103 -0.13 13.07 2.70
CA TRP A 103 1.15 13.73 2.38
C TRP A 103 1.33 13.93 0.87
N HIS A 104 0.95 12.93 0.08
CA HIS A 104 1.03 12.96 -1.38
C HIS A 104 0.03 13.96 -1.98
N TYR A 105 -1.20 13.97 -1.47
CA TYR A 105 -2.22 14.93 -1.86
C TYR A 105 -1.81 16.38 -1.56
N ALA A 106 -1.27 16.63 -0.38
CA ALA A 106 -0.83 17.96 0.03
C ALA A 106 0.32 18.48 -0.86
N TRP A 107 1.30 17.62 -1.20
CA TRP A 107 2.37 18.01 -2.13
C TRP A 107 1.85 18.28 -3.54
N SER A 108 0.95 17.43 -4.06
CA SER A 108 0.33 17.61 -5.38
C SER A 108 -0.46 18.91 -5.46
N MET A 109 -1.14 19.29 -4.39
CA MET A 109 -1.89 20.54 -4.32
C MET A 109 -0.96 21.77 -4.31
N SER A 110 0.06 21.78 -3.45
CA SER A 110 1.04 22.86 -3.37
C SER A 110 2.26 22.41 -2.57
N SER A 111 3.39 22.18 -3.25
CA SER A 111 4.66 21.85 -2.59
C SER A 111 5.15 22.98 -1.68
N GLN A 112 4.84 24.23 -2.00
CA GLN A 112 5.15 25.39 -1.17
C GLN A 112 4.38 25.35 0.17
N SER A 113 3.06 25.19 0.11
CA SER A 113 2.21 25.12 1.31
C SER A 113 2.53 23.85 2.12
N PHE A 114 2.81 22.73 1.45
CA PHE A 114 3.31 21.52 2.10
C PHE A 114 4.55 21.82 2.94
N ASN A 115 5.57 22.47 2.37
CA ASN A 115 6.81 22.76 3.10
C ASN A 115 6.59 23.70 4.30
N GLN A 116 5.66 24.65 4.21
CA GLN A 116 5.33 25.58 5.29
C GLN A 116 4.52 24.92 6.42
N CYS A 117 3.62 23.99 6.08
CA CYS A 117 2.59 23.49 7.00
C CYS A 117 2.79 22.04 7.44
N ARG A 118 3.68 21.27 6.81
CA ARG A 118 3.85 19.83 7.08
C ARG A 118 4.07 19.51 8.57
N THR A 119 4.87 20.30 9.27
CA THR A 119 5.16 20.11 10.70
C THR A 119 3.98 20.46 11.62
N GLN A 120 2.94 21.12 11.08
CA GLN A 120 1.72 21.46 11.81
C GLN A 120 0.67 20.34 11.76
N ARG A 121 0.85 19.33 10.89
CA ARG A 121 -0.06 18.19 10.84
C ARG A 121 -0.02 17.46 12.17
N ASP A 122 -1.13 17.51 12.89
CA ASP A 122 -1.34 16.82 14.16
C ASP A 122 -2.83 16.60 14.33
N VAL A 123 -3.26 15.34 14.19
CA VAL A 123 -4.68 14.98 14.25
C VAL A 123 -5.30 15.36 15.60
N SER A 124 -4.54 15.38 16.70
CA SER A 124 -5.10 15.73 18.01
C SER A 124 -5.49 17.20 18.11
N LYS A 125 -4.92 18.06 17.24
CA LYS A 125 -5.15 19.50 17.19
C LYS A 125 -6.17 19.92 16.14
N PHE A 126 -6.61 19.01 15.27
CA PHE A 126 -7.63 19.32 14.29
C PHE A 126 -8.94 19.66 14.98
N THR A 127 -9.54 20.78 14.59
CA THR A 127 -10.85 21.25 15.09
C THR A 127 -11.96 20.97 14.08
N HIS A 128 -11.65 21.04 12.78
CA HIS A 128 -12.62 20.99 11.69
C HIS A 128 -12.96 19.58 11.18
N ILE A 129 -12.09 18.59 11.41
CA ILE A 129 -12.31 17.17 11.02
C ILE A 129 -12.17 16.20 12.19
N LYS A 130 -12.22 16.72 13.43
CA LYS A 130 -11.94 15.93 14.63
C LYS A 130 -12.94 14.79 14.79
N GLU A 131 -14.22 15.08 14.64
CA GLU A 131 -15.28 14.09 14.79
C GLU A 131 -15.15 13.02 13.71
N GLU A 132 -14.94 13.41 12.45
CA GLU A 132 -14.78 12.52 11.31
C GLU A 132 -13.63 11.53 11.54
N VAL A 133 -12.47 12.02 11.96
CA VAL A 133 -11.30 11.17 12.20
C VAL A 133 -11.48 10.26 13.41
N LEU A 134 -12.10 10.75 14.49
CA LEU A 134 -12.36 9.94 15.69
C LEU A 134 -13.41 8.85 15.46
N ASN A 135 -14.29 9.01 14.47
CA ASN A 135 -15.26 8.00 14.07
C ASN A 135 -14.69 6.91 13.15
N ILE A 136 -13.44 7.06 12.67
CA ILE A 136 -12.76 6.00 11.93
C ILE A 136 -12.47 4.81 12.87
N PRO A 137 -12.72 3.56 12.45
CA PRO A 137 -12.40 2.38 13.24
C PRO A 137 -10.95 2.39 13.72
N TRP A 138 -10.75 1.99 14.98
CA TRP A 138 -9.46 1.95 15.65
C TRP A 138 -8.76 3.31 15.82
N SER A 139 -9.50 4.44 15.78
CA SER A 139 -8.97 5.78 16.07
C SER A 139 -8.24 5.91 17.41
N SER A 140 -8.52 5.02 18.36
CA SER A 140 -7.75 4.89 19.60
C SER A 140 -6.26 4.60 19.40
N CYS A 141 -5.83 4.18 18.20
CA CYS A 141 -4.40 3.99 17.90
C CYS A 141 -3.67 5.27 17.52
N LEU A 142 -4.36 6.40 17.32
CA LEU A 142 -3.74 7.66 16.94
C LEU A 142 -2.58 8.07 17.86
N PRO A 143 -2.66 8.00 19.20
CA PRO A 143 -1.52 8.29 20.06
C PRO A 143 -0.29 7.40 19.80
N ILE A 144 -0.52 6.12 19.48
CA ILE A 144 0.55 5.13 19.21
C ILE A 144 1.35 5.53 17.96
N ILE A 145 0.66 5.96 16.92
CA ILE A 145 1.27 6.47 15.67
C ILE A 145 1.48 7.98 15.70
N LYS A 146 1.65 8.55 16.90
CA LYS A 146 2.00 9.96 17.13
C LYS A 146 1.08 10.94 16.39
N HIS A 147 -0.21 10.65 16.39
CA HIS A 147 -1.26 11.48 15.78
C HIS A 147 -1.01 11.84 14.31
N LEU A 148 -0.34 10.95 13.56
CA LEU A 148 0.02 11.16 12.15
C LEU A 148 0.85 12.43 11.91
N GLN A 149 1.64 12.83 12.91
CA GLN A 149 2.57 13.94 12.80
C GLN A 149 3.67 13.65 11.78
N SER A 150 4.29 14.72 11.28
CA SER A 150 5.38 14.55 10.33
C SER A 150 6.62 13.97 10.96
N THR A 151 7.28 13.08 10.22
CA THR A 151 8.48 12.36 10.65
C THR A 151 9.70 12.80 9.85
N THR A 152 10.88 12.35 10.28
CA THR A 152 12.12 12.54 9.54
C THR A 152 12.05 11.83 8.19
N GLU A 153 11.44 10.65 8.12
CA GLU A 153 11.26 9.87 6.90
C GLU A 153 10.39 10.61 5.87
N ILE A 154 9.26 11.20 6.29
CA ILE A 154 8.44 12.05 5.42
C ILE A 154 9.26 13.26 4.95
N THR A 155 10.04 13.89 5.83
CA THR A 155 10.92 15.01 5.46
C THR A 155 11.88 14.60 4.35
N GLN A 156 12.58 13.48 4.55
CA GLN A 156 13.58 12.97 3.62
C GLN A 156 12.97 12.57 2.27
N ALA A 157 11.82 11.88 2.29
CA ALA A 157 11.16 11.41 1.09
C ALA A 157 10.70 12.58 0.20
N PHE A 158 10.03 13.58 0.79
CA PHE A 158 9.48 14.71 0.04
C PHE A 158 10.55 15.72 -0.37
N TRP A 159 11.68 15.79 0.35
CA TRP A 159 12.85 16.57 -0.06
C TRP A 159 13.43 16.13 -1.41
N LYS A 160 13.23 14.87 -1.82
CA LYS A 160 13.70 14.36 -3.12
C LYS A 160 12.85 14.82 -4.30
N LEU A 161 11.57 15.13 -4.06
CA LEU A 161 10.60 15.38 -5.13
C LEU A 161 10.98 16.56 -6.03
N PRO A 162 11.48 17.72 -5.57
CA PRO A 162 11.87 18.80 -6.48
C PRO A 162 12.90 18.37 -7.54
N LYS A 163 13.90 17.56 -7.13
CA LYS A 163 14.90 17.04 -8.05
C LYS A 163 14.29 16.03 -9.02
N ILE A 164 13.53 15.05 -8.51
CA ILE A 164 12.83 14.05 -9.34
C ILE A 164 11.94 14.77 -10.37
N GLU A 165 11.11 15.71 -9.93
CA GLU A 165 10.19 16.44 -10.79
C GLU A 165 10.91 17.26 -11.87
N SER A 166 12.02 17.94 -11.52
CA SER A 166 12.81 18.68 -12.51
C SER A 166 13.37 17.78 -13.59
N VAL A 167 13.80 16.56 -13.24
CA VAL A 167 14.34 15.56 -14.18
C VAL A 167 13.23 14.97 -15.04
N LEU A 168 12.10 14.57 -14.45
CA LEU A 168 10.98 13.96 -15.17
C LEU A 168 10.31 14.94 -16.16
N LYS A 169 10.30 16.24 -15.86
CA LYS A 169 9.74 17.28 -16.76
C LYS A 169 10.68 17.71 -17.89
N ARG A 170 11.94 17.25 -17.93
CA ARG A 170 12.90 17.66 -18.98
C ARG A 170 12.34 17.32 -20.35
N LYS A 171 12.30 18.31 -21.23
CA LYS A 171 11.92 18.15 -22.63
C LYS A 171 13.15 17.74 -23.46
N GLY A 172 12.93 17.05 -24.57
CA GLY A 172 14.00 16.57 -25.46
C GLY A 172 14.66 15.25 -25.05
N PHE A 173 14.28 14.67 -23.91
CA PHE A 173 14.71 13.34 -23.47
C PHE A 173 13.54 12.37 -23.49
N SER A 174 13.81 11.10 -23.78
CA SER A 174 12.81 10.05 -23.62
C SER A 174 12.45 9.86 -22.14
N ARG A 175 11.29 9.23 -21.91
CA ARG A 175 10.85 8.90 -20.55
C ARG A 175 11.82 7.95 -19.84
N SER A 176 12.47 7.06 -20.59
CA SER A 176 13.43 6.11 -20.04
C SER A 176 14.70 6.79 -19.54
N GLU A 177 15.24 7.70 -20.34
CA GLU A 177 16.40 8.52 -19.95
C GLU A 177 16.08 9.35 -18.70
N ASN A 178 14.90 9.96 -18.63
CA ASN A 178 14.48 10.70 -17.45
C ASN A 178 14.35 9.81 -16.19
N PHE A 179 13.83 8.59 -16.32
CA PHE A 179 13.75 7.65 -15.19
C PHE A 179 15.13 7.18 -14.74
N LYS A 180 16.02 6.91 -15.69
CA LYS A 180 17.41 6.51 -15.41
C LYS A 180 18.18 7.62 -14.71
N ASP A 181 18.06 8.86 -15.17
CA ASP A 181 18.72 10.01 -14.54
C ASP A 181 18.15 10.31 -13.15
N ALA A 182 16.88 9.99 -12.90
CA ALA A 182 16.24 10.15 -11.58
C ALA A 182 16.40 8.91 -10.67
N GLU A 183 17.03 7.82 -11.13
CA GLU A 183 16.94 6.49 -10.51
C GLU A 183 17.31 6.50 -9.01
N LYS A 184 18.38 7.20 -8.66
CA LYS A 184 18.92 7.25 -7.29
C LYS A 184 17.97 7.99 -6.36
N ASP A 185 17.37 9.08 -6.82
CA ASP A 185 16.44 9.86 -6.01
C ASP A 185 15.06 9.16 -5.94
N LEU A 186 14.63 8.49 -7.01
CA LEU A 186 13.43 7.64 -7.00
C LEU A 186 13.55 6.50 -5.97
N MET A 187 14.68 5.77 -5.97
CA MET A 187 14.91 4.71 -5.00
C MET A 187 14.99 5.25 -3.56
N LYS A 188 15.70 6.37 -3.34
CA LYS A 188 15.77 7.01 -2.01
C LYS A 188 14.40 7.48 -1.52
N HIS A 189 13.60 8.09 -2.40
CA HIS A 189 12.23 8.47 -2.10
C HIS A 189 11.40 7.24 -1.69
N LEU A 190 11.50 6.16 -2.48
CA LEU A 190 10.79 4.91 -2.21
C LEU A 190 11.13 4.31 -0.85
N LEU A 191 12.43 4.14 -0.56
CA LEU A 191 12.87 3.54 0.69
C LEU A 191 12.55 4.41 1.91
N ALA A 192 12.60 5.73 1.79
CA ALA A 192 12.21 6.63 2.89
C ALA A 192 10.73 6.47 3.25
N ILE A 193 9.83 6.37 2.25
CA ILE A 193 8.42 6.10 2.50
C ILE A 193 8.22 4.67 3.04
N ALA A 194 8.96 3.68 2.52
CA ALA A 194 8.92 2.32 3.04
C ALA A 194 9.25 2.27 4.55
N VAL A 195 10.29 2.99 4.99
CA VAL A 195 10.64 3.08 6.41
C VAL A 195 9.53 3.76 7.21
N GLN A 196 8.93 4.84 6.70
CA GLN A 196 7.79 5.48 7.36
C GLN A 196 6.66 4.46 7.61
N GLU A 197 6.26 3.72 6.58
CA GLU A 197 5.18 2.75 6.70
C GLU A 197 5.56 1.57 7.61
N GLN A 198 6.74 0.99 7.43
CA GLN A 198 7.14 -0.24 8.13
C GLN A 198 7.50 0.01 9.59
N ARG A 199 8.24 1.09 9.87
CA ARG A 199 8.75 1.39 11.21
C ARG A 199 7.74 2.16 12.04
N ASN A 200 7.22 3.27 11.51
CA ASN A 200 6.45 4.21 12.31
C ASN A 200 4.96 3.82 12.40
N ILE A 201 4.46 3.04 11.43
CA ILE A 201 3.05 2.61 11.41
C ILE A 201 2.91 1.11 11.66
N LEU A 202 3.42 0.25 10.77
CA LEU A 202 3.13 -1.19 10.84
C LEU A 202 3.83 -1.88 12.01
N GLN A 203 5.07 -1.53 12.35
CA GLN A 203 5.72 -2.11 13.52
C GLN A 203 4.90 -1.85 14.79
N GLU A 204 4.40 -0.63 14.94
CA GLU A 204 3.64 -0.20 16.12
C GLU A 204 2.22 -0.76 16.15
N LEU A 205 1.53 -0.78 15.00
CA LEU A 205 0.12 -1.16 14.94
C LEU A 205 -0.11 -2.65 14.71
N VAL A 206 0.83 -3.34 14.08
CA VAL A 206 0.69 -4.72 13.62
C VAL A 206 1.68 -5.65 14.30
N TRP A 207 2.98 -5.38 14.15
CA TRP A 207 4.00 -6.38 14.49
C TRP A 207 4.38 -6.45 15.96
N LYS A 208 4.07 -5.43 16.77
CA LYS A 208 4.19 -5.49 18.24
C LYS A 208 3.06 -6.28 18.92
N ASP A 209 1.98 -6.60 18.20
CA ASP A 209 0.91 -7.43 18.75
C ASP A 209 1.38 -8.89 18.84
N TRP A 210 1.46 -9.42 20.06
CA TRP A 210 1.95 -10.77 20.33
C TRP A 210 1.11 -11.85 19.61
N LYS A 211 -0.18 -11.60 19.36
CA LYS A 211 -1.03 -12.54 18.61
C LYS A 211 -0.65 -12.59 17.14
N VAL A 212 -0.27 -11.45 16.56
CA VAL A 212 0.26 -11.38 15.19
C VAL A 212 1.63 -12.07 15.11
N GLN A 213 2.49 -11.90 16.12
CA GLN A 213 3.79 -12.59 16.17
C GLN A 213 3.62 -14.11 16.26
N ALA A 214 2.67 -14.60 17.04
CA ALA A 214 2.35 -16.02 17.15
C ALA A 214 1.83 -16.59 15.82
N GLN A 215 0.93 -15.87 15.12
CA GLN A 215 0.45 -16.28 13.80
C GLN A 215 1.55 -16.20 12.73
N ALA A 216 2.39 -15.16 12.73
CA ALA A 216 3.52 -15.03 11.81
C ALA A 216 4.52 -16.18 11.99
N THR A 217 4.76 -16.60 13.22
CA THR A 217 5.57 -17.77 13.54
C THR A 217 4.94 -19.02 12.93
N LEU A 218 3.63 -19.25 13.12
CA LEU A 218 2.91 -20.37 12.52
C LEU A 218 2.91 -20.33 10.98
N GLN A 219 2.80 -19.14 10.38
CA GLN A 219 2.87 -18.95 8.92
C GLN A 219 4.28 -19.26 8.39
N SER A 220 5.34 -18.92 9.13
CA SER A 220 6.72 -19.26 8.72
C SER A 220 6.95 -20.78 8.64
N TYR A 221 6.24 -21.56 9.48
CA TYR A 221 6.27 -23.02 9.43
C TYR A 221 5.36 -23.61 8.34
N THR A 222 4.17 -23.03 8.13
CA THR A 222 3.15 -23.58 7.22
C THR A 222 3.24 -23.04 5.79
N LYS A 223 3.98 -21.95 5.57
CA LYS A 223 4.10 -21.21 4.30
C LYS A 223 2.75 -20.77 3.70
N LEU A 224 1.70 -20.71 4.51
CA LEU A 224 0.33 -20.35 4.11
C LEU A 224 -0.25 -19.24 5.00
N PRO A 225 -0.95 -18.24 4.43
CA PRO A 225 -1.08 -17.97 3.00
C PRO A 225 0.24 -17.51 2.38
N ASP A 226 0.39 -17.69 1.06
CA ASP A 226 1.55 -17.22 0.33
C ASP A 226 1.67 -15.69 0.44
N SER A 227 2.80 -15.21 0.96
CA SER A 227 3.11 -13.79 1.13
C SER A 227 3.88 -13.17 -0.04
N THR A 228 4.02 -13.89 -1.15
CA THR A 228 4.70 -13.41 -2.35
C THR A 228 4.10 -12.09 -2.84
N LEU A 229 4.93 -11.05 -2.92
CA LEU A 229 4.53 -9.79 -3.55
C LEU A 229 4.44 -9.99 -5.06
N ILE A 230 3.31 -9.63 -5.66
CA ILE A 230 3.09 -9.77 -7.10
C ILE A 230 2.97 -8.38 -7.74
N LEU A 231 3.88 -8.05 -8.66
CA LEU A 231 3.96 -6.80 -9.43
C LEU A 231 3.12 -6.88 -10.73
N SER A 232 1.91 -7.41 -10.61
CA SER A 232 0.90 -7.51 -11.67
C SER A 232 -0.48 -7.17 -11.09
N SER A 233 -1.53 -7.00 -11.88
CA SER A 233 -2.90 -6.88 -11.38
C SER A 233 -3.52 -8.22 -10.97
N ASP A 234 -2.85 -9.36 -11.20
CA ASP A 234 -3.32 -10.69 -10.76
C ASP A 234 -3.23 -10.88 -9.25
N TYR A 235 -4.12 -11.73 -8.72
CA TYR A 235 -4.20 -12.11 -7.31
C TYR A 235 -3.32 -13.30 -6.95
N GLY A 236 -3.25 -14.29 -7.83
CA GLY A 236 -2.57 -15.56 -7.56
C GLY A 236 -1.13 -15.54 -8.05
N VAL A 237 -0.22 -16.09 -7.25
CA VAL A 237 1.20 -16.22 -7.62
C VAL A 237 1.38 -17.09 -8.86
N ASP A 238 0.53 -18.11 -9.03
CA ASP A 238 0.58 -19.04 -10.17
C ASP A 238 0.29 -18.35 -11.50
N ALA A 239 -0.40 -17.20 -11.50
CA ALA A 239 -0.63 -16.43 -12.72
C ALA A 239 0.65 -15.79 -13.26
N VAL A 240 1.64 -15.53 -12.39
CA VAL A 240 2.86 -14.79 -12.73
C VAL A 240 4.13 -15.62 -12.59
N LYS A 241 4.03 -16.87 -12.16
CA LYS A 241 5.14 -17.83 -12.15
C LYS A 241 5.10 -18.66 -13.44
N PRO A 242 6.28 -18.98 -14.01
CA PRO A 242 6.32 -19.92 -15.11
C PRO A 242 5.91 -21.32 -14.62
N ASP A 243 5.37 -22.13 -15.53
CA ASP A 243 5.13 -23.54 -15.25
C ASP A 243 6.45 -24.33 -15.13
N LYS A 244 6.34 -25.64 -14.88
CA LYS A 244 7.49 -26.55 -14.77
C LYS A 244 8.40 -26.59 -16.00
N HIS A 245 7.94 -26.09 -17.15
CA HIS A 245 8.69 -26.00 -18.39
C HIS A 245 9.25 -24.59 -18.64
N GLY A 246 9.14 -23.68 -17.67
CA GLY A 246 9.59 -22.30 -17.82
C GLY A 246 8.63 -21.41 -18.61
N SER A 247 7.40 -21.88 -18.91
CA SER A 247 6.46 -21.16 -19.78
C SER A 247 5.39 -20.42 -18.98
N TYR A 248 5.11 -19.17 -19.37
CA TYR A 248 4.01 -18.38 -18.82
C TYR A 248 2.70 -18.65 -19.58
N LYS A 249 1.57 -18.56 -18.89
CA LYS A 249 0.24 -18.86 -19.43
C LYS A 249 -0.60 -17.60 -19.67
N ASP A 250 -1.68 -17.76 -20.41
CA ASP A 250 -2.72 -16.75 -20.63
C ASP A 250 -2.16 -15.39 -21.08
N ARG A 251 -2.63 -14.30 -20.47
CA ARG A 251 -2.23 -12.92 -20.78
C ARG A 251 -0.75 -12.60 -20.55
N HIS A 252 0.00 -13.54 -19.98
CA HIS A 252 1.42 -13.42 -19.64
C HIS A 252 2.34 -14.22 -20.57
N ALA A 253 1.78 -15.10 -21.41
CA ALA A 253 2.52 -15.86 -22.40
C ALA A 253 3.19 -14.91 -23.41
N GLY A 254 4.51 -15.04 -23.60
CA GLY A 254 5.29 -14.19 -24.51
C GLY A 254 5.43 -12.73 -24.04
N VAL A 255 5.08 -12.42 -22.79
CA VAL A 255 5.17 -11.10 -22.16
C VAL A 255 6.19 -11.13 -21.02
N LEU A 256 5.99 -11.97 -20.01
CA LEU A 256 6.83 -11.97 -18.80
C LEU A 256 8.25 -12.48 -19.05
N ASP A 257 8.43 -13.36 -20.04
CA ASP A 257 9.74 -13.85 -20.51
C ASP A 257 10.61 -12.75 -21.12
N LYS A 258 10.02 -11.63 -21.55
CA LYS A 258 10.72 -10.49 -22.15
C LYS A 258 11.04 -9.38 -21.16
N LEU A 259 10.63 -9.54 -19.91
CA LEU A 259 10.94 -8.58 -18.86
C LEU A 259 12.35 -8.84 -18.31
N PRO A 260 13.08 -7.80 -17.91
CA PRO A 260 14.44 -7.95 -17.38
C PRO A 260 14.47 -8.60 -15.98
N GLU A 261 13.31 -8.76 -15.35
CA GLU A 261 13.16 -9.27 -14.00
C GLU A 261 11.75 -9.88 -13.84
N SER A 262 11.66 -10.88 -12.96
CA SER A 262 10.40 -11.45 -12.48
C SER A 262 9.49 -10.40 -11.85
N VAL A 263 8.19 -10.54 -12.09
CA VAL A 263 7.15 -9.66 -11.53
C VAL A 263 6.63 -10.19 -10.19
N TYR A 264 7.45 -10.92 -9.45
CA TYR A 264 7.14 -11.41 -8.12
C TYR A 264 8.36 -11.37 -7.19
N SER A 265 8.11 -11.21 -5.90
CA SER A 265 9.14 -11.23 -4.86
C SER A 265 8.68 -12.06 -3.68
N GLU A 266 9.30 -13.22 -3.53
CA GLU A 266 9.10 -14.10 -2.38
C GLU A 266 9.87 -13.54 -1.16
N PRO A 267 9.37 -13.76 0.07
CA PRO A 267 10.19 -13.54 1.25
C PRO A 267 11.49 -14.34 1.17
N LEU A 268 12.57 -13.79 1.72
CA LEU A 268 13.83 -14.52 1.84
C LEU A 268 13.64 -15.70 2.79
N ALA A 269 14.44 -16.76 2.62
CA ALA A 269 14.31 -17.98 3.43
C ALA A 269 14.43 -17.71 4.94
N HIS A 270 15.19 -16.69 5.33
CA HIS A 270 15.38 -16.26 6.71
C HIS A 270 14.48 -15.10 7.13
N THR A 271 13.54 -14.65 6.28
CA THR A 271 12.65 -13.54 6.60
C THR A 271 11.76 -13.87 7.79
N LYS A 272 11.89 -13.09 8.86
CA LYS A 272 11.02 -13.11 10.04
C LYS A 272 10.14 -11.88 9.99
N VAL A 273 8.89 -12.03 9.55
CA VAL A 273 8.02 -10.87 9.29
C VAL A 273 7.68 -10.05 10.54
N GLN A 274 7.85 -10.58 11.75
CA GLN A 274 7.73 -9.81 12.99
C GLN A 274 8.95 -8.93 13.29
N ASP A 275 10.11 -9.32 12.78
CA ASP A 275 11.37 -8.62 12.96
C ASP A 275 11.50 -7.51 11.92
N TYR A 276 11.74 -6.29 12.41
CA TYR A 276 11.75 -5.11 11.56
C TYR A 276 12.87 -5.16 10.52
N ASP A 277 14.10 -5.49 10.95
CA ASP A 277 15.26 -5.48 10.07
C ASP A 277 15.15 -6.57 9.00
N SER A 278 14.72 -7.77 9.40
CA SER A 278 14.47 -8.89 8.50
C SER A 278 13.37 -8.59 7.47
N ARG A 279 12.29 -7.90 7.86
CA ARG A 279 11.28 -7.42 6.90
C ARG A 279 11.84 -6.37 5.95
N MET A 280 12.60 -5.41 6.46
CA MET A 280 13.16 -4.34 5.65
C MET A 280 14.13 -4.87 4.59
N GLU A 281 14.87 -5.94 4.90
CA GLU A 281 15.70 -6.65 3.92
C GLU A 281 14.87 -7.18 2.75
N TRP A 282 13.76 -7.88 3.02
CA TRP A 282 12.86 -8.35 1.97
C TRP A 282 12.24 -7.20 1.17
N ILE A 283 11.80 -6.13 1.85
CA ILE A 283 11.23 -4.95 1.19
C ILE A 283 12.26 -4.26 0.28
N GLN A 284 13.53 -4.22 0.70
CA GLN A 284 14.60 -3.71 -0.15
C GLN A 284 14.77 -4.56 -1.40
N LYS A 285 14.72 -5.89 -1.29
CA LYS A 285 14.77 -6.80 -2.47
C LYS A 285 13.56 -6.64 -3.39
N ALA A 286 12.36 -6.49 -2.83
CA ALA A 286 11.17 -6.17 -3.60
C ALA A 286 11.29 -4.81 -4.33
N ALA A 287 11.83 -3.80 -3.64
CA ALA A 287 12.08 -2.48 -4.21
C ALA A 287 13.12 -2.52 -5.33
N GLU A 288 14.21 -3.28 -5.17
CA GLU A 288 15.23 -3.51 -6.21
C GLU A 288 14.60 -4.12 -7.47
N LYS A 289 13.78 -5.18 -7.33
CA LYS A 289 13.07 -5.78 -8.47
C LYS A 289 12.14 -4.80 -9.18
N TYR A 290 11.30 -4.11 -8.41
CA TYR A 290 10.41 -3.07 -8.93
C TYR A 290 11.19 -1.96 -9.64
N HIS A 291 12.32 -1.55 -9.09
CA HIS A 291 13.19 -0.54 -9.67
C HIS A 291 13.78 -0.97 -11.01
N THR A 292 14.34 -2.18 -11.08
CA THR A 292 14.85 -2.77 -12.33
C THR A 292 13.78 -2.78 -13.42
N LEU A 293 12.55 -3.19 -13.09
CA LEU A 293 11.43 -3.17 -14.03
C LEU A 293 11.08 -1.75 -14.48
N MET A 294 10.95 -0.80 -13.53
CA MET A 294 10.59 0.58 -13.83
C MET A 294 11.66 1.38 -14.61
N LEU A 295 12.93 0.96 -14.56
CA LEU A 295 13.99 1.54 -15.38
C LEU A 295 14.03 0.98 -16.81
N SER A 296 13.42 -0.18 -17.05
CA SER A 296 13.40 -0.83 -18.36
C SER A 296 12.30 -0.31 -19.28
N ASP A 297 12.59 -0.29 -20.58
CA ASP A 297 11.65 0.06 -21.65
C ASP A 297 10.53 -0.99 -21.84
N THR A 298 10.73 -2.22 -21.40
CA THR A 298 9.69 -3.26 -21.41
C THR A 298 8.98 -3.37 -20.06
N GLY A 299 9.73 -3.27 -18.97
CA GLY A 299 9.21 -3.41 -17.60
C GLY A 299 8.30 -2.26 -17.18
N ARG A 300 8.68 -1.00 -17.43
CA ARG A 300 7.89 0.16 -17.00
C ARG A 300 6.51 0.21 -17.67
N PRO A 301 6.38 0.08 -19.01
CA PRO A 301 5.06 0.04 -19.64
C PRO A 301 4.19 -1.11 -19.14
N PHE A 302 4.79 -2.28 -18.86
CA PHE A 302 4.06 -3.38 -18.24
C PHE A 302 3.52 -3.00 -16.86
N LEU A 303 4.37 -2.53 -15.94
CA LEU A 303 3.95 -2.17 -14.59
C LEU A 303 2.91 -1.04 -14.59
N GLU A 304 3.07 -0.03 -15.43
CA GLU A 304 2.11 1.06 -15.55
C GLU A 304 0.75 0.61 -16.09
N LYS A 305 0.74 -0.37 -17.01
CA LYS A 305 -0.50 -1.01 -17.49
C LYS A 305 -1.19 -1.77 -16.36
N GLU A 306 -0.45 -2.53 -15.56
CA GLU A 306 -1.00 -3.26 -14.42
C GLU A 306 -1.52 -2.29 -13.34
N LEU A 307 -0.78 -1.21 -13.05
CA LEU A 307 -1.25 -0.13 -12.18
C LEU A 307 -2.50 0.55 -12.73
N ALA A 308 -2.64 0.70 -14.06
CA ALA A 308 -3.83 1.29 -14.65
C ALA A 308 -5.08 0.40 -14.45
N ILE A 309 -4.91 -0.93 -14.47
CA ILE A 309 -5.98 -1.88 -14.12
C ILE A 309 -6.35 -1.73 -12.65
N ILE A 310 -5.35 -1.72 -11.74
CA ILE A 310 -5.55 -1.54 -10.30
C ILE A 310 -6.25 -0.20 -9.99
N ALA A 311 -5.88 0.87 -10.69
CA ALA A 311 -6.52 2.17 -10.58
C ALA A 311 -8.03 2.11 -10.89
N GLY A 312 -8.51 1.13 -11.67
CA GLY A 312 -9.93 0.90 -11.93
C GLY A 312 -10.72 0.34 -10.74
N TRP A 313 -10.07 -0.14 -9.68
CA TRP A 313 -10.72 -0.85 -8.58
C TRP A 313 -11.37 0.04 -7.51
N GLY A 314 -11.42 1.35 -7.73
CA GLY A 314 -11.94 2.33 -6.75
C GLY A 314 -13.40 2.09 -6.34
N ASN A 315 -14.16 1.35 -7.16
CA ASN A 315 -15.57 0.99 -6.89
C ASN A 315 -15.74 -0.45 -6.37
N SER A 316 -14.66 -1.17 -6.03
CA SER A 316 -14.73 -2.53 -5.48
C SER A 316 -15.64 -2.59 -4.26
N LYS A 317 -16.49 -3.60 -4.15
CA LYS A 317 -17.40 -3.80 -3.02
C LYS A 317 -17.12 -5.13 -2.34
N ALA A 318 -17.54 -5.28 -1.09
CA ALA A 318 -17.54 -6.59 -0.45
C ALA A 318 -18.55 -7.50 -1.17
N ASP A 319 -18.13 -8.73 -1.45
CA ASP A 319 -18.99 -9.76 -2.06
C ASP A 319 -19.86 -10.50 -1.00
N PHE A 320 -19.92 -9.98 0.24
CA PHE A 320 -20.68 -10.56 1.36
C PHE A 320 -21.45 -9.50 2.17
N ILE A 321 -22.52 -9.94 2.85
CA ILE A 321 -23.35 -9.10 3.71
C ILE A 321 -22.67 -8.91 5.07
N VAL A 322 -22.48 -7.66 5.48
CA VAL A 322 -21.84 -7.33 6.75
C VAL A 322 -22.82 -7.48 7.92
N GLY A 323 -22.48 -8.36 8.87
CA GLY A 323 -23.21 -8.52 10.12
C GLY A 323 -23.09 -7.30 11.04
N LYS A 324 -24.08 -7.10 11.93
CA LYS A 324 -24.17 -5.95 12.85
C LYS A 324 -22.96 -5.79 13.79
N ASP A 325 -22.25 -6.88 14.08
CA ASP A 325 -21.10 -6.90 15.00
C ASP A 325 -19.75 -6.65 14.31
N SER A 326 -19.74 -6.48 12.98
CA SER A 326 -18.51 -6.26 12.25
C SER A 326 -17.93 -4.87 12.53
N ASN A 327 -16.59 -4.79 12.63
CA ASN A 327 -15.87 -3.52 12.54
C ASN A 327 -15.90 -2.94 11.11
N ASP A 328 -16.30 -3.74 10.13
CA ASP A 328 -16.52 -3.28 8.76
C ASP A 328 -17.79 -2.46 8.67
N GLY A 329 -17.66 -1.22 8.20
CA GLY A 329 -18.81 -0.32 8.08
C GLY A 329 -19.44 0.07 9.41
N LYS A 330 -18.68 0.08 10.52
CA LYS A 330 -19.16 0.69 11.76
C LYS A 330 -19.58 2.13 11.50
N ILE A 331 -20.82 2.32 11.90
CA ILE A 331 -21.63 3.52 11.96
C ILE A 331 -21.09 4.45 13.04
#